data_AF-A0A9R0YFX2-F1
#
_entry.id   AF-A0A9R0YFX2-F1
#
_cell.length_a   1.000
_cell.length_b   1.000
_cell.length_c   1.000
_cell.angle_alpha   90.00
_cell.angle_beta   90.00
_cell.angle_gamma   90.00
#
_symmetry.space_group_name_H-M   'P 1'
#
loop_
_entity.id
_entity.type
_entity.pdbx_description
1 polymer ?
#
loop_
_entity_poly.entity_id
_entity_poly.type
_entity_poly.pdbx_seq_one_letter_code
_entity_poly.pdbx_strand_id
1 'polypeptide(L)'
;MNSLLLRPLPSATTSGSLVGRVSPAAPRRPGAVAWPRDGRCRRGGVAAAGAWMEEAGTAVLEEAARRNPALSETYRPAGLPRPNGTVLEAQGRVCTGPEQTRPLGEELAMRVLDTILRSATGELKDEPVSSAQLGAFFAGMTIRANCFPEATQWSEGERRAMSLFWPRLVHVLPPEVKFIADPEGTIMGANGLTGPRYIGQGTAEMRLVGALREVLAGGHLGYEEIQCVLKDVLPFGSMGASSPSVSEALLAAFLIGQRMNRETDRELKGYCLAFDDELGS
;
A
#
# COMPACT_ATOMS: atom_id res chain seq x y z
N MET A 1 47.51 -36.67 11.38
CA MET A 1 47.96 -38.06 11.59
C MET A 1 46.83 -38.82 12.29
N ASN A 2 46.35 -39.88 11.64
CA ASN A 2 45.46 -40.98 12.07
C ASN A 2 44.01 -40.60 12.48
N SER A 3 42.94 -40.86 11.73
CA SER A 3 42.42 -42.07 11.03
C SER A 3 41.60 -43.03 11.91
N LEU A 4 40.30 -43.08 11.59
CA LEU A 4 39.41 -44.26 11.50
C LEU A 4 38.87 -44.87 12.81
N LEU A 5 37.53 -44.93 12.96
CA LEU A 5 36.74 -46.13 12.59
C LEU A 5 35.22 -45.89 12.70
N LEU A 6 34.53 -46.30 11.64
CA LEU A 6 33.07 -46.35 11.41
C LEU A 6 32.48 -47.70 11.85
N ARG A 7 31.15 -47.70 12.06
CA ARG A 7 30.10 -48.74 11.76
C ARG A 7 29.26 -49.21 12.98
N PRO A 8 28.06 -49.81 12.79
CA PRO A 8 27.03 -49.62 11.74
C PRO A 8 25.56 -49.64 12.26
N LEU A 9 24.62 -49.29 11.35
CA LEU A 9 23.17 -49.59 11.39
C LEU A 9 22.87 -51.10 11.37
N PRO A 10 21.70 -51.54 11.85
CA PRO A 10 21.03 -52.74 11.33
C PRO A 10 19.75 -52.39 10.56
N SER A 11 19.61 -53.04 9.40
CA SER A 11 18.46 -53.01 8.51
C SER A 11 17.61 -54.27 8.62
N ALA A 12 16.29 -54.08 8.56
CA ALA A 12 15.21 -54.90 7.99
C ALA A 12 15.12 -56.42 8.24
N THR A 13 13.94 -56.87 8.67
CA THR A 13 13.37 -58.14 8.20
C THR A 13 11.83 -58.05 8.10
N THR A 14 11.33 -58.71 7.07
CA THR A 14 10.03 -58.62 6.42
C THR A 14 9.20 -59.87 6.71
N SER A 15 7.88 -59.73 6.92
CA SER A 15 6.79 -60.71 6.60
C SER A 15 5.51 -60.19 7.26
N GLY A 16 4.30 -60.20 6.70
CA GLY A 16 3.78 -60.72 5.44
C GLY A 16 2.26 -60.95 5.61
N SER A 17 1.47 -60.33 4.72
CA SER A 17 0.11 -60.69 4.24
C SER A 17 -1.08 -60.81 5.23
N LEU A 18 -2.14 -60.01 4.98
CA LEU A 18 -3.45 -60.56 4.55
C LEU A 18 -4.44 -59.47 4.07
N VAL A 19 -4.75 -59.58 2.78
CA VAL A 19 -5.96 -59.26 2.00
C VAL A 19 -7.16 -58.64 2.74
N GLY A 20 -7.64 -57.50 2.24
CA GLY A 20 -8.94 -56.92 2.56
C GLY A 20 -9.36 -55.82 1.58
N ARG A 21 -9.73 -56.20 0.36
CA ARG A 21 -10.42 -55.33 -0.62
C ARG A 21 -11.82 -54.99 -0.10
N VAL A 22 -12.14 -53.71 0.13
CA VAL A 22 -13.49 -53.15 -0.03
C VAL A 22 -13.38 -51.65 -0.39
N SER A 23 -13.80 -51.28 -1.61
CA SER A 23 -14.29 -49.93 -1.95
C SER A 23 -15.81 -50.02 -2.04
N PRO A 24 -16.56 -49.03 -1.52
CA PRO A 24 -17.25 -48.04 -2.38
C PRO A 24 -17.41 -46.68 -1.63
N ALA A 25 -17.94 -45.55 -2.09
CA ALA A 25 -18.59 -45.05 -3.30
C ALA A 25 -18.38 -43.52 -3.32
N ALA A 26 -18.53 -42.91 -4.51
CA ALA A 26 -18.52 -41.47 -4.71
C ALA A 26 -19.69 -40.73 -4.00
N PRO A 27 -19.50 -39.49 -3.51
CA PRO A 27 -20.60 -38.67 -3.03
C PRO A 27 -21.43 -38.11 -4.21
N ARG A 28 -22.73 -38.38 -4.17
CA ARG A 28 -23.77 -37.90 -5.08
C ARG A 28 -24.05 -36.40 -4.88
N ARG A 29 -24.21 -35.68 -5.99
CA ARG A 29 -24.77 -34.32 -6.06
C ARG A 29 -26.21 -34.28 -5.52
N PRO A 30 -26.60 -33.29 -4.70
CA PRO A 30 -28.00 -33.00 -4.45
C PRO A 30 -28.61 -32.12 -5.56
N GLY A 31 -29.88 -32.38 -5.83
CA GLY A 31 -30.67 -31.91 -6.96
C GLY A 31 -30.78 -30.39 -7.16
N ALA A 32 -30.82 -30.03 -8.43
CA ALA A 32 -31.35 -28.77 -8.92
C ALA A 32 -32.84 -28.66 -8.58
N VAL A 33 -33.23 -27.57 -7.91
CA VAL A 33 -34.63 -27.22 -7.71
C VAL A 33 -35.03 -26.29 -8.85
N ALA A 34 -35.87 -26.79 -9.74
CA ALA A 34 -36.50 -26.02 -10.81
C ALA A 34 -37.57 -25.09 -10.22
N TRP A 35 -37.52 -23.80 -10.55
CA TRP A 35 -38.60 -22.86 -10.31
C TRP A 35 -39.41 -22.65 -11.60
N PRO A 36 -40.74 -22.50 -11.52
CA PRO A 36 -41.59 -22.43 -12.69
C PRO A 36 -41.44 -21.08 -13.41
N ARG A 37 -41.41 -21.19 -14.73
CA ARG A 37 -41.46 -20.09 -15.69
C ARG A 37 -42.92 -19.90 -16.07
N ASP A 38 -43.51 -18.76 -15.70
CA ASP A 38 -44.40 -17.98 -16.59
C ASP A 38 -44.83 -16.65 -15.97
N GLY A 39 -44.79 -15.60 -16.78
CA GLY A 39 -45.18 -14.25 -16.34
C GLY A 39 -44.67 -13.16 -17.27
N ARG A 40 -45.21 -13.11 -18.49
CA ARG A 40 -45.00 -12.04 -19.47
C ARG A 40 -45.52 -10.72 -18.90
N CYS A 41 -44.65 -9.72 -18.70
CA CYS A 41 -45.05 -8.32 -18.49
C CYS A 41 -44.15 -7.39 -19.32
N ARG A 42 -44.80 -6.35 -19.85
CA ARG A 42 -44.43 -5.56 -21.03
C ARG A 42 -43.11 -4.80 -20.94
N ARG A 43 -42.45 -4.65 -22.10
CA ARG A 43 -41.49 -3.58 -22.41
C ARG A 43 -42.09 -2.22 -22.06
N GLY A 44 -41.44 -1.50 -21.14
CA GLY A 44 -41.54 -0.06 -20.93
C GLY A 44 -40.13 0.46 -20.78
N GLY A 45 -39.74 1.41 -21.63
CA GLY A 45 -38.35 1.85 -21.80
C GLY A 45 -37.78 2.56 -20.57
N VAL A 46 -36.56 2.17 -20.21
CA VAL A 46 -35.61 2.97 -19.43
C VAL A 46 -34.28 2.88 -20.16
N ALA A 47 -34.20 3.61 -21.27
CA ALA A 47 -32.98 3.82 -22.02
C ALA A 47 -32.75 5.32 -22.12
N ALA A 48 -32.41 5.96 -20.99
CA ALA A 48 -31.99 7.36 -20.96
C ALA A 48 -31.23 7.78 -19.69
N ALA A 49 -31.04 6.92 -18.69
CA ALA A 49 -30.34 7.29 -17.45
C ALA A 49 -28.90 6.77 -17.35
N GLY A 50 -28.52 5.73 -18.12
CA GLY A 50 -27.16 5.16 -18.09
C GLY A 50 -26.13 5.93 -18.93
N ALA A 51 -26.57 6.65 -19.96
CA ALA A 51 -25.66 7.33 -20.89
C ALA A 51 -24.99 8.57 -20.27
N TRP A 52 -25.71 9.32 -19.42
CA TRP A 52 -25.19 10.55 -18.80
C TRP A 52 -24.10 10.27 -17.75
N MET A 53 -24.15 9.12 -17.08
CA MET A 53 -23.21 8.74 -16.02
C MET A 53 -21.92 8.13 -16.60
N GLU A 54 -22.02 7.39 -17.72
CA GLU A 54 -20.86 6.94 -18.51
C GLU A 54 -20.14 8.10 -19.21
N GLU A 55 -20.89 9.06 -19.77
CA GLU A 55 -20.32 10.24 -20.46
C GLU A 55 -19.65 11.22 -19.48
N ALA A 56 -20.23 11.41 -18.28
CA ALA A 56 -19.60 12.18 -17.22
C ALA A 56 -18.36 11.47 -16.64
N GLY A 57 -18.41 10.14 -16.46
CA GLY A 57 -17.27 9.35 -15.99
C GLY A 57 -16.10 9.37 -16.98
N THR A 58 -16.37 9.25 -18.28
CA THR A 58 -15.35 9.32 -19.33
C THR A 58 -14.82 10.72 -19.55
N ALA A 59 -15.64 11.78 -19.46
CA ALA A 59 -15.18 13.16 -19.57
C ALA A 59 -14.29 13.58 -18.38
N VAL A 60 -14.61 13.15 -17.16
CA VAL A 60 -13.77 13.38 -15.97
C VAL A 60 -12.45 12.61 -16.08
N LEU A 61 -12.46 11.39 -16.60
CA LEU A 61 -11.23 10.61 -16.84
C LEU A 61 -10.38 11.19 -17.98
N GLU A 62 -10.98 11.69 -19.05
CA GLU A 62 -10.28 12.36 -20.16
C GLU A 62 -9.65 13.70 -19.74
N GLU A 63 -10.33 14.48 -18.90
CA GLU A 63 -9.81 15.76 -18.40
C GLU A 63 -8.76 15.57 -17.29
N ALA A 64 -8.93 14.57 -16.41
CA ALA A 64 -7.94 14.17 -15.41
C ALA A 64 -6.68 13.55 -16.03
N ALA A 65 -6.79 12.89 -17.19
CA ALA A 65 -5.64 12.36 -17.92
C ALA A 65 -4.72 13.47 -18.51
N ARG A 66 -5.22 14.69 -18.71
CA ARG A 66 -4.45 15.80 -19.32
C ARG A 66 -3.83 16.78 -18.33
N ARG A 67 -4.22 16.76 -17.05
CA ARG A 67 -3.69 17.69 -16.02
C ARG A 67 -3.38 16.93 -14.75
N ASN A 68 -2.10 16.91 -14.35
CA ASN A 68 -1.72 16.41 -13.03
C ASN A 68 -2.38 17.27 -11.95
N PRO A 69 -3.33 16.74 -11.15
CA PRO A 69 -4.02 17.52 -10.12
C PRO A 69 -3.07 18.10 -9.09
N ALA A 70 -1.91 17.45 -8.85
CA ALA A 70 -0.89 17.94 -7.94
C ALA A 70 -0.17 19.21 -8.42
N LEU A 71 -0.22 19.49 -9.73
CA LEU A 71 0.38 20.68 -10.37
C LEU A 71 -0.68 21.71 -10.81
N SER A 72 -1.96 21.35 -10.76
CA SER A 72 -3.05 22.24 -11.16
C SER A 72 -3.31 23.27 -10.07
N GLU A 73 -3.08 24.53 -10.39
CA GLU A 73 -3.44 25.66 -9.52
C GLU A 73 -4.96 25.82 -9.37
N THR A 74 -5.75 25.17 -10.22
CA THR A 74 -7.21 25.30 -10.27
C THR A 74 -7.93 24.47 -9.20
N TYR A 75 -7.33 23.36 -8.76
CA TYR A 75 -7.87 22.49 -7.71
C TYR A 75 -7.19 22.70 -6.35
N ARG A 76 -6.15 23.52 -6.29
CA ARG A 76 -5.36 23.74 -5.07
C ARG A 76 -5.88 24.97 -4.31
N PRO A 77 -6.34 24.83 -3.06
CA PRO A 77 -6.68 25.98 -2.22
C PRO A 77 -5.54 26.99 -2.13
N ALA A 78 -5.85 28.26 -2.31
CA ALA A 78 -4.90 29.35 -2.09
C ALA A 78 -4.46 29.33 -0.61
N GLY A 79 -3.20 28.99 -0.35
CA GLY A 79 -2.63 28.91 1.00
C GLY A 79 -1.91 27.60 1.34
N LEU A 80 -2.08 26.54 0.54
CA LEU A 80 -1.32 25.30 0.77
C LEU A 80 0.12 25.39 0.23
N PRO A 81 1.17 25.06 1.01
CA PRO A 81 2.58 25.12 0.58
C PRO A 81 2.89 24.19 -0.61
N ARG A 82 3.45 24.72 -1.70
CA ARG A 82 3.76 23.93 -2.91
C ARG A 82 4.59 22.69 -2.56
N PRO A 83 4.27 21.51 -3.13
CA PRO A 83 5.04 20.29 -2.88
C PRO A 83 6.45 20.45 -3.47
N ASN A 84 7.44 19.84 -2.83
CA ASN A 84 8.79 19.85 -3.34
C ASN A 84 8.84 19.15 -4.70
N GLY A 85 9.22 19.87 -5.77
CA GLY A 85 9.17 19.38 -7.13
C GLY A 85 10.07 18.17 -7.40
N THR A 86 11.24 18.10 -6.76
CA THR A 86 12.18 16.98 -6.94
C THR A 86 11.61 15.68 -6.36
N VAL A 87 11.02 15.74 -5.18
CA VAL A 87 10.39 14.57 -4.55
C VAL A 87 9.11 14.19 -5.30
N LEU A 88 8.32 15.16 -5.76
CA LEU A 88 7.11 14.89 -6.53
C LEU A 88 7.42 14.19 -7.86
N GLU A 89 8.48 14.59 -8.57
CA GLU A 89 8.93 13.90 -9.79
C GLU A 89 9.31 12.44 -9.47
N ALA A 90 10.06 12.22 -8.39
CA ALA A 90 10.46 10.89 -7.97
C ALA A 90 9.25 10.01 -7.64
N GLN A 91 8.27 10.54 -6.89
CA GLN A 91 7.01 9.86 -6.59
C GLN A 91 6.26 9.47 -7.86
N GLY A 92 6.20 10.35 -8.86
CA GLY A 92 5.59 10.04 -10.16
C GLY A 92 6.20 8.83 -10.88
N ARG A 93 7.45 8.48 -10.56
CA ARG A 93 8.14 7.29 -11.10
C ARG A 93 8.01 6.06 -10.21
N VAL A 94 8.18 6.21 -8.90
CA VAL A 94 8.28 5.07 -7.97
C VAL A 94 6.96 4.68 -7.30
N CYS A 95 6.05 5.64 -7.11
CA CYS A 95 4.76 5.44 -6.42
C CYS A 95 3.66 4.99 -7.39
N THR A 96 3.94 3.96 -8.18
CA THR A 96 3.02 3.37 -9.16
C THR A 96 2.99 1.84 -9.00
N GLY A 97 2.07 1.17 -9.69
CA GLY A 97 1.86 -0.28 -9.53
C GLY A 97 3.06 -1.14 -9.93
N PRO A 98 3.03 -2.45 -9.62
CA PRO A 98 4.15 -3.38 -9.77
C PRO A 98 4.74 -3.48 -11.18
N GLU A 99 3.92 -3.20 -12.20
CA GLU A 99 4.31 -3.25 -13.62
C GLU A 99 4.67 -1.87 -14.20
N GLN A 100 4.32 -0.79 -13.50
CA GLN A 100 4.43 0.58 -14.01
C GLN A 100 5.58 1.37 -13.38
N THR A 101 6.05 0.93 -12.21
CA THR A 101 7.08 1.64 -11.48
C THR A 101 8.41 1.63 -12.21
N ARG A 102 9.11 2.76 -12.13
CA ARG A 102 10.38 2.99 -12.83
C ARG A 102 11.43 3.37 -11.79
N PRO A 103 12.51 2.58 -11.64
CA PRO A 103 13.63 2.93 -10.79
C PRO A 103 14.20 4.32 -11.13
N LEU A 104 14.62 5.08 -10.12
CA LEU A 104 15.05 6.47 -10.31
C LEU A 104 16.39 6.61 -11.05
N GLY A 105 17.25 5.59 -10.99
CA GLY A 105 18.67 5.73 -11.32
C GLY A 105 19.45 6.40 -10.18
N GLU A 106 20.78 6.36 -10.24
CA GLU A 106 21.64 6.78 -9.13
C GLU A 106 21.58 8.29 -8.90
N GLU A 107 21.73 9.10 -9.94
CA GLU A 107 21.83 10.56 -9.83
C GLU A 107 20.53 11.17 -9.28
N LEU A 108 19.38 10.67 -9.73
CA LEU A 108 18.08 11.12 -9.25
C LEU A 108 17.83 10.63 -7.82
N ALA A 109 18.17 9.38 -7.49
CA ALA A 109 18.03 8.87 -6.13
C ALA A 109 18.89 9.65 -5.12
N MET A 110 20.15 9.94 -5.47
CA MET A 110 21.05 10.77 -4.65
C MET A 110 20.46 12.17 -4.45
N ARG A 111 19.96 12.80 -5.53
CA ARG A 111 19.36 14.14 -5.46
C ARG A 111 18.12 14.16 -4.56
N VAL A 112 17.27 13.15 -4.66
CA VAL A 112 16.03 13.06 -3.85
C VAL A 112 16.35 12.86 -2.39
N LEU A 113 17.26 11.95 -2.05
CA LEU A 113 17.66 11.69 -0.65
C LEU A 113 18.42 12.88 -0.04
N ASP A 114 19.26 13.58 -0.82
CA ASP A 114 19.88 14.85 -0.38
C ASP A 114 18.84 15.93 -0.10
N THR A 115 17.85 16.08 -1.00
CA THR A 115 16.74 17.03 -0.82
C THR A 115 15.93 16.71 0.45
N ILE A 116 15.62 15.44 0.70
CA ILE A 116 14.94 15.00 1.91
C ILE A 116 15.77 15.32 3.15
N LEU A 117 17.08 15.02 3.12
CA LEU A 117 17.98 15.26 4.24
C LEU A 117 18.06 16.75 4.59
N ARG A 118 18.28 17.61 3.59
CA ARG A 118 18.33 19.07 3.74
C ARG A 118 16.99 19.65 4.22
N SER A 119 15.88 19.04 3.83
CA SER A 119 14.56 19.43 4.32
C SER A 119 14.39 19.06 5.79
N ALA A 120 14.80 17.85 6.18
CA ALA A 120 14.72 17.38 7.56
C ALA A 120 15.66 18.13 8.52
N THR A 121 16.79 18.65 8.03
CA THR A 121 17.71 19.51 8.82
C THR A 121 17.28 20.98 8.85
N GLY A 122 16.23 21.37 8.11
CA GLY A 122 15.73 22.75 8.05
C GLY A 122 16.56 23.69 7.16
N GLU A 123 17.41 23.15 6.29
CA GLU A 123 18.20 23.93 5.33
C GLU A 123 17.37 24.41 4.13
N LEU A 124 16.32 23.68 3.76
CA LEU A 124 15.36 24.06 2.71
C LEU A 124 14.26 24.96 3.30
N LYS A 125 14.31 26.25 2.95
CA LYS A 125 13.30 27.24 3.36
C LYS A 125 12.16 27.37 2.35
N ASP A 126 12.49 27.26 1.08
CA ASP A 126 11.52 27.30 -0.02
C ASP A 126 11.15 25.86 -0.39
N GLU A 127 9.84 25.56 -0.37
CA GLU A 127 9.27 24.25 -0.73
C GLU A 127 9.92 23.05 0.01
N PRO A 128 9.88 23.03 1.37
CA PRO A 128 10.34 21.88 2.12
C PRO A 128 9.52 20.63 1.76
N VAL A 129 10.13 19.46 1.89
CA VAL A 129 9.46 18.18 1.67
C VAL A 129 8.43 17.97 2.78
N SER A 130 7.16 17.86 2.40
CA SER A 130 6.07 17.69 3.38
C SER A 130 6.05 16.27 3.98
N SER A 131 5.42 16.12 5.14
CA SER A 131 5.23 14.82 5.80
C SER A 131 4.51 13.82 4.88
N ALA A 132 3.48 14.27 4.17
CA ALA A 132 2.80 13.46 3.15
C ALA A 132 3.76 13.00 2.04
N GLN A 133 4.66 13.87 1.57
CA GLN A 133 5.64 13.49 0.55
C GLN A 133 6.64 12.44 1.05
N LEU A 134 7.10 12.57 2.30
CA LEU A 134 7.98 11.57 2.92
C LEU A 134 7.27 10.21 3.03
N GLY A 135 6.04 10.20 3.56
CA GLY A 135 5.27 8.98 3.73
C GLY A 135 5.03 8.24 2.41
N ALA A 136 4.54 8.96 1.40
CA ALA A 136 4.31 8.40 0.08
C ALA A 136 5.61 7.88 -0.58
N PHE A 137 6.69 8.66 -0.53
CA PHE A 137 7.95 8.27 -1.15
C PHE A 137 8.54 7.00 -0.49
N PHE A 138 8.64 6.99 0.84
CA PHE A 138 9.22 5.85 1.54
C PHE A 138 8.31 4.61 1.47
N ALA A 139 6.98 4.76 1.48
CA ALA A 139 6.08 3.62 1.26
C ALA A 139 6.34 2.96 -0.09
N GLY A 140 6.48 3.78 -1.14
CA GLY A 140 6.79 3.26 -2.47
C GLY A 140 8.16 2.60 -2.56
N MET A 141 9.17 3.16 -1.89
CA MET A 141 10.48 2.51 -1.80
C MET A 141 10.41 1.18 -1.05
N THR A 142 9.72 1.12 0.08
CA THR A 142 9.54 -0.09 0.91
C THR A 142 8.84 -1.21 0.16
N ILE A 143 7.67 -0.93 -0.44
CA ILE A 143 6.89 -1.94 -1.19
C ILE A 143 7.70 -2.48 -2.37
N ARG A 144 8.41 -1.60 -3.08
CA ARG A 144 9.30 -2.01 -4.18
C ARG A 144 10.43 -2.90 -3.71
N ALA A 145 10.99 -2.67 -2.52
CA ALA A 145 12.06 -3.50 -1.99
C ALA A 145 11.56 -4.89 -1.57
N ASN A 146 10.36 -4.97 -1.01
CA ASN A 146 9.84 -6.21 -0.42
C ASN A 146 9.13 -7.12 -1.43
N CYS A 147 8.27 -6.55 -2.29
CA CYS A 147 7.19 -7.33 -2.91
C CYS A 147 7.17 -7.28 -4.43
N PHE A 148 7.73 -6.22 -5.03
CA PHE A 148 7.66 -6.06 -6.47
C PHE A 148 8.60 -7.01 -7.22
N PRO A 149 8.30 -7.35 -8.49
CA PRO A 149 9.20 -8.14 -9.35
C PRO A 149 10.58 -7.50 -9.49
N GLU A 150 11.63 -8.30 -9.67
CA GLU A 150 13.04 -7.86 -9.72
C GLU A 150 13.27 -6.66 -10.67
N ALA A 151 12.61 -6.64 -11.83
CA ALA A 151 12.72 -5.56 -12.82
C ALA A 151 12.26 -4.19 -12.29
N THR A 152 11.39 -4.18 -11.28
CA THR A 152 10.77 -2.98 -10.70
C THR A 152 11.16 -2.73 -9.25
N GLN A 153 11.95 -3.62 -8.64
CA GLN A 153 12.62 -3.40 -7.36
C GLN A 153 13.66 -2.27 -7.45
N TRP A 154 14.37 -2.03 -6.35
CA TRP A 154 15.44 -1.04 -6.34
C TRP A 154 16.50 -1.35 -7.39
N SER A 155 16.88 -0.32 -8.14
CA SER A 155 18.09 -0.35 -8.95
C SER A 155 19.33 -0.40 -8.06
N GLU A 156 20.47 -0.76 -8.65
CA GLU A 156 21.76 -0.70 -7.95
C GLU A 156 22.10 0.72 -7.48
N GLY A 157 21.76 1.73 -8.28
CA GLY A 157 21.92 3.14 -7.93
C GLY A 157 21.07 3.56 -6.72
N GLU A 158 19.82 3.10 -6.64
CA GLU A 158 18.96 3.34 -5.46
C GLU A 158 19.52 2.65 -4.21
N ARG A 159 20.03 1.42 -4.32
CA ARG A 159 20.70 0.72 -3.22
C ARG A 159 21.93 1.48 -2.72
N ARG A 160 22.78 1.98 -3.63
CA ARG A 160 23.95 2.80 -3.29
C ARG A 160 23.56 4.13 -2.64
N ALA A 161 22.56 4.82 -3.19
CA ALA A 161 22.08 6.07 -2.61
C ALA A 161 21.52 5.84 -1.21
N MET A 162 20.73 4.78 -1.02
CA MET A 162 20.17 4.46 0.29
C MET A 162 21.25 4.11 1.32
N SER A 163 22.27 3.32 0.96
CA SER A 163 23.35 2.97 1.90
C SER A 163 24.19 4.18 2.33
N LEU A 164 24.32 5.20 1.48
CA LEU A 164 25.02 6.45 1.81
C LEU A 164 24.19 7.39 2.67
N PHE A 165 22.90 7.55 2.38
CA PHE A 165 22.05 8.56 3.02
C PHE A 165 21.31 8.04 4.25
N TRP A 166 20.92 6.77 4.30
CA TRP A 166 20.12 6.21 5.40
C TRP A 166 20.73 6.40 6.79
N PRO A 167 22.04 6.20 7.02
CA PRO A 167 22.65 6.43 8.32
C PRO A 167 22.51 7.87 8.83
N ARG A 168 22.36 8.85 7.93
CA ARG A 168 22.13 10.26 8.29
C ARG A 168 20.63 10.53 8.46
N LEU A 169 19.82 10.02 7.55
CA LEU A 169 18.36 10.18 7.55
C LEU A 169 17.71 9.60 8.82
N VAL A 170 18.18 8.44 9.30
CA VAL A 170 17.63 7.80 10.51
C VAL A 170 17.76 8.68 11.77
N HIS A 171 18.69 9.63 11.80
CA HIS A 171 18.84 10.55 12.93
C HIS A 171 17.91 11.76 12.88
N VAL A 172 17.51 12.19 11.67
CA VAL A 172 16.75 13.44 11.49
C VAL A 172 15.27 13.21 11.15
N LEU A 173 14.92 12.04 10.60
CA LEU A 173 13.54 11.76 10.21
C LEU A 173 12.62 11.59 11.43
N PRO A 174 11.30 11.82 11.29
CA PRO A 174 10.31 11.46 12.30
C PRO A 174 10.20 9.93 12.51
N PRO A 175 9.77 9.45 13.69
CA PRO A 175 9.62 8.02 13.97
C PRO A 175 8.69 7.28 13.00
N GLU A 176 7.57 7.89 12.61
CA GLU A 176 6.60 7.32 11.68
C GLU A 176 7.19 7.11 10.28
N VAL A 177 8.05 8.03 9.82
CA VAL A 177 8.73 7.92 8.53
C VAL A 177 9.78 6.81 8.57
N LYS A 178 10.48 6.66 9.70
CA LYS A 178 11.41 5.54 9.90
C LYS A 178 10.69 4.19 9.88
N PHE A 179 9.49 4.14 10.47
CA PHE A 179 8.63 2.96 10.38
C PHE A 179 8.21 2.67 8.95
N ILE A 180 7.71 3.64 8.20
CA ILE A 180 7.29 3.44 6.82
C ILE A 180 8.46 2.95 5.94
N ALA A 181 9.64 3.52 6.14
CA ALA A 181 10.85 3.22 5.38
C ALA A 181 11.46 1.84 5.71
N ASP A 182 11.30 1.35 6.94
CA ASP A 182 11.86 0.06 7.35
C ASP A 182 10.98 -0.61 8.42
N PRO A 183 9.76 -1.09 8.06
CA PRO A 183 8.76 -1.55 9.02
C PRO A 183 9.22 -2.74 9.86
N GLU A 184 10.05 -3.62 9.27
CA GLU A 184 10.59 -4.84 9.88
C GLU A 184 12.07 -4.69 10.30
N GLY A 185 12.72 -3.57 9.98
CA GLY A 185 14.13 -3.34 10.33
C GLY A 185 15.14 -4.08 9.45
N THR A 186 14.70 -4.66 8.34
CA THR A 186 15.49 -5.54 7.46
C THR A 186 15.87 -4.90 6.13
N ILE A 187 15.21 -3.80 5.73
CA ILE A 187 15.33 -3.24 4.38
C ILE A 187 16.54 -2.30 4.30
N MET A 188 16.74 -1.48 5.32
CA MET A 188 17.69 -0.36 5.26
C MET A 188 19.08 -0.68 5.86
N GLY A 189 19.25 -1.87 6.44
CA GLY A 189 20.53 -2.37 6.97
C GLY A 189 20.92 -1.78 8.34
N ALA A 190 21.35 -2.67 9.25
CA ALA A 190 21.90 -2.44 10.60
C ALA A 190 21.37 -1.22 11.39
N ASN A 191 20.52 -1.50 12.40
CA ASN A 191 20.04 -0.63 13.50
C ASN A 191 18.55 -0.21 13.47
N GLY A 192 17.73 -0.78 12.59
CA GLY A 192 16.30 -0.44 12.49
C GLY A 192 15.39 -1.06 13.55
N LEU A 193 15.61 -0.81 14.86
CA LEU A 193 14.64 -1.23 15.89
C LEU A 193 13.40 -0.32 15.96
N THR A 194 13.46 0.85 15.33
CA THR A 194 12.37 1.84 15.37
C THR A 194 11.13 1.34 14.65
N GLY A 195 11.27 0.76 13.45
CA GLY A 195 10.13 0.27 12.67
C GLY A 195 9.35 -0.83 13.36
N PRO A 196 9.99 -1.95 13.77
CA PRO A 196 9.30 -3.05 14.45
C PRO A 196 8.62 -2.64 15.76
N ARG A 197 9.13 -1.61 16.44
CA ARG A 197 8.60 -1.13 17.72
C ARG A 197 7.62 0.03 17.59
N TYR A 198 7.44 0.57 16.39
CA TYR A 198 6.51 1.66 16.16
C TYR A 198 5.06 1.14 16.22
N ILE A 199 4.27 1.77 17.09
CA ILE A 199 2.87 1.42 17.31
C ILE A 199 1.91 2.57 16.96
N GLY A 200 2.40 3.77 16.61
CA GLY A 200 1.55 4.95 16.41
C GLY A 200 1.16 5.67 17.71
N GLN A 201 0.67 6.90 17.57
CA GLN A 201 0.20 7.75 18.65
C GLN A 201 -1.33 7.74 18.74
N GLY A 202 -1.86 7.13 19.80
CA GLY A 202 -3.31 7.02 20.00
C GLY A 202 -3.96 5.90 19.19
N THR A 203 -5.26 5.69 19.42
CA THR A 203 -5.99 4.52 18.90
C THR A 203 -6.13 4.51 17.38
N ALA A 204 -6.33 5.69 16.77
CA ALA A 204 -6.47 5.82 15.32
C ALA A 204 -5.16 5.46 14.59
N GLU A 205 -4.01 6.02 15.03
CA GLU A 205 -2.72 5.68 14.44
C GLU A 205 -2.32 4.23 14.71
N MET A 206 -2.61 3.68 15.89
CA MET A 206 -2.35 2.26 16.18
C MET A 206 -3.02 1.33 15.18
N ARG A 207 -4.27 1.61 14.85
CA ARG A 207 -5.01 0.86 13.83
C ARG A 207 -4.41 1.05 12.44
N LEU A 208 -4.08 2.29 12.08
CA LEU A 208 -3.45 2.60 10.79
C LEU A 208 -2.08 1.93 10.64
N VAL A 209 -1.25 1.92 11.69
CA VAL A 209 0.06 1.26 11.71
C VAL A 209 -0.09 -0.25 11.53
N GLY A 210 -1.09 -0.87 12.18
CA GLY A 210 -1.43 -2.28 11.96
C GLY A 210 -1.75 -2.57 10.49
N ALA A 211 -2.62 -1.75 9.89
CA ALA A 211 -2.98 -1.87 8.48
C ALA A 211 -1.78 -1.61 7.54
N LEU A 212 -0.93 -0.62 7.87
CA LEU A 212 0.26 -0.28 7.08
C LEU A 212 1.28 -1.41 7.04
N ARG A 213 1.41 -2.23 8.10
CA ARG A 213 2.33 -3.39 8.06
C ARG A 213 1.95 -4.38 6.96
N GLU A 214 0.65 -4.67 6.83
CA GLU A 214 0.13 -5.53 5.76
C GLU A 214 0.34 -4.89 4.39
N VAL A 215 -0.02 -3.61 4.24
CA VAL A 215 0.08 -2.88 2.96
C VAL A 215 1.54 -2.73 2.51
N LEU A 216 2.47 -2.39 3.41
CA LEU A 216 3.90 -2.26 3.10
C LEU A 216 4.57 -3.61 2.81
N ALA A 217 3.96 -4.71 3.25
CA ALA A 217 4.32 -6.08 2.87
C ALA A 217 3.64 -6.54 1.56
N GLY A 218 3.03 -5.63 0.81
CA GLY A 218 2.38 -5.93 -0.48
C GLY A 218 1.03 -6.66 -0.33
N GLY A 219 0.48 -6.71 0.89
CA GLY A 219 -0.79 -7.35 1.19
C GLY A 219 -2.00 -6.46 0.90
N HIS A 220 -3.17 -7.05 1.14
CA HIS A 220 -4.48 -6.43 0.96
C HIS A 220 -5.30 -6.60 2.23
N LEU A 221 -6.15 -5.61 2.51
CA LEU A 221 -6.95 -5.59 3.73
C LEU A 221 -8.37 -6.12 3.47
N GLY A 222 -9.03 -6.56 4.53
CA GLY A 222 -10.46 -6.85 4.51
C GLY A 222 -11.30 -5.58 4.38
N TYR A 223 -12.53 -5.70 3.87
CA TYR A 223 -13.43 -4.54 3.72
C TYR A 223 -13.77 -3.90 5.07
N GLU A 224 -13.95 -4.70 6.13
CA GLU A 224 -14.24 -4.21 7.50
C GLU A 224 -13.05 -3.45 8.09
N GLU A 225 -11.83 -3.94 7.84
CA GLU A 225 -10.60 -3.32 8.31
C GLU A 225 -10.39 -1.96 7.65
N ILE A 226 -10.54 -1.88 6.32
CA ILE A 226 -10.47 -0.62 5.58
C ILE A 226 -11.54 0.34 6.05
N GLN A 227 -12.79 -0.11 6.18
CA GLN A 227 -13.87 0.75 6.63
C GLN A 227 -13.56 1.38 8.00
N CYS A 228 -13.05 0.59 8.95
CA CYS A 228 -12.67 1.09 10.27
C CYS A 228 -11.49 2.06 10.19
N VAL A 229 -10.43 1.72 9.45
CA VAL A 229 -9.25 2.59 9.27
C VAL A 229 -9.66 3.93 8.66
N LEU A 230 -10.46 3.93 7.60
CA LEU A 230 -10.87 5.15 6.92
C LEU A 230 -11.74 6.05 7.80
N LYS A 231 -12.68 5.47 8.57
CA LYS A 231 -13.52 6.23 9.52
C LYS A 231 -12.72 6.91 10.63
N ASP A 232 -11.61 6.30 11.06
CA ASP A 232 -10.79 6.85 12.14
C ASP A 232 -9.72 7.83 11.67
N VAL A 233 -9.30 7.75 10.40
CA VAL A 233 -8.13 8.47 9.87
C VAL A 233 -8.52 9.61 8.94
N LEU A 234 -9.60 9.45 8.16
CA LEU A 234 -10.01 10.52 7.27
C LEU A 234 -10.71 11.63 8.07
N PRO A 235 -10.31 12.89 7.88
CA PRO A 235 -10.88 14.01 8.62
C PRO A 235 -12.25 14.36 8.05
N PHE A 236 -13.25 13.53 8.33
CA PHE A 236 -14.64 13.86 8.04
C PHE A 236 -15.27 14.55 9.24
N GLY A 237 -15.59 15.84 9.08
CA GLY A 237 -16.29 16.63 10.10
C GLY A 237 -15.51 17.87 10.53
N SER A 238 -16.15 19.02 10.31
CA SER A 238 -15.89 20.36 10.86
C SER A 238 -14.43 20.82 10.98
N MET A 239 -14.11 21.88 10.24
CA MET A 239 -12.88 22.70 10.36
C MET A 239 -12.78 23.45 11.71
N GLY A 240 -13.29 22.85 12.79
CA GLY A 240 -13.32 23.39 14.15
C GLY A 240 -13.61 22.26 15.15
N ALA A 241 -12.69 22.15 16.12
CA ALA A 241 -12.67 21.24 17.28
C ALA A 241 -12.04 19.84 17.06
N SER A 242 -10.72 19.77 17.31
CA SER A 242 -10.05 18.64 17.98
C SER A 242 -10.41 17.22 17.52
N SER A 243 -10.38 16.95 16.21
CA SER A 243 -10.21 15.59 15.72
C SER A 243 -8.76 15.14 15.99
N PRO A 244 -8.53 13.88 16.41
CA PRO A 244 -7.17 13.37 16.56
C PRO A 244 -6.53 13.33 15.17
N SER A 245 -5.68 14.33 14.89
CA SER A 245 -4.99 14.43 13.61
C SER A 245 -3.96 13.31 13.50
N VAL A 246 -4.26 12.31 12.69
CA VAL A 246 -3.31 11.27 12.31
C VAL A 246 -2.18 11.89 11.48
N SER A 247 -0.95 11.40 11.65
CA SER A 247 0.20 11.86 10.88
C SER A 247 -0.05 11.76 9.38
N GLU A 248 0.10 12.88 8.67
CA GLU A 248 -0.04 12.96 7.22
C GLU A 248 0.89 11.99 6.49
N ALA A 249 2.04 11.67 7.08
CA ALA A 249 2.98 10.69 6.53
C ALA A 249 2.38 9.28 6.51
N LEU A 250 1.73 8.87 7.61
CA LEU A 250 1.07 7.56 7.72
C LEU A 250 -0.11 7.45 6.76
N LEU A 251 -0.95 8.49 6.70
CA LEU A 251 -2.09 8.51 5.77
C LEU A 251 -1.63 8.48 4.31
N ALA A 252 -0.64 9.30 3.93
CA ALA A 252 -0.12 9.30 2.57
C ALA A 252 0.54 7.96 2.19
N ALA A 253 1.28 7.35 3.12
CA ALA A 253 1.86 6.02 2.95
C ALA A 253 0.78 4.95 2.72
N PHE A 254 -0.33 5.03 3.46
CA PHE A 254 -1.44 4.08 3.36
C PHE A 254 -2.13 4.15 2.00
N LEU A 255 -2.52 5.36 1.58
CA LEU A 255 -3.21 5.58 0.30
C LEU A 255 -2.32 5.22 -0.90
N ILE A 256 -1.05 5.62 -0.87
CA ILE A 256 -0.10 5.26 -1.94
C ILE A 256 0.19 3.77 -1.93
N GLY A 257 0.34 3.15 -0.76
CA GLY A 257 0.60 1.73 -0.66
C GLY A 257 -0.53 0.87 -1.22
N GLN A 258 -1.79 1.19 -0.88
CA GLN A 258 -2.94 0.51 -1.45
C GLN A 258 -3.01 0.64 -2.97
N ARG A 259 -2.80 1.86 -3.50
CA ARG A 259 -2.73 2.10 -4.94
C ARG A 259 -1.62 1.30 -5.62
N MET A 260 -0.46 1.21 -4.97
CA MET A 260 0.68 0.46 -5.48
C MET A 260 0.41 -1.04 -5.49
N ASN A 261 -0.33 -1.58 -4.51
CA ASN A 261 -0.68 -3.00 -4.45
C ASN A 261 -1.82 -3.39 -5.41
N ARG A 262 -2.50 -2.41 -6.04
CA ARG A 262 -3.71 -2.58 -6.88
C ARG A 262 -4.90 -3.00 -6.02
N GLU A 263 -5.66 -2.02 -5.54
CA GLU A 263 -6.80 -2.25 -4.67
C GLU A 263 -7.75 -3.33 -5.21
N THR A 264 -8.19 -4.24 -4.36
CA THR A 264 -9.14 -5.29 -4.76
C THR A 264 -10.59 -4.80 -4.69
N ASP A 265 -11.52 -5.52 -5.33
CA ASP A 265 -12.97 -5.24 -5.24
C ASP A 265 -13.48 -5.20 -3.79
N ARG A 266 -12.86 -5.98 -2.89
CA ARG A 266 -13.21 -5.98 -1.47
C ARG A 266 -12.76 -4.70 -0.78
N GLU A 267 -11.56 -4.23 -1.11
CA GLU A 267 -11.02 -2.99 -0.59
C GLU A 267 -11.85 -1.80 -1.09
N LEU A 268 -12.19 -1.80 -2.38
CA LEU A 268 -13.08 -0.80 -2.99
C LEU A 268 -14.48 -0.78 -2.33
N LYS A 269 -15.05 -1.95 -2.02
CA LYS A 269 -16.29 -2.02 -1.23
C LYS A 269 -16.12 -1.38 0.16
N GLY A 270 -14.98 -1.61 0.82
CA GLY A 270 -14.64 -0.99 2.10
C GLY A 270 -14.61 0.54 2.03
N TYR A 271 -14.02 1.09 0.96
CA TYR A 271 -14.07 2.53 0.66
C TYR A 271 -15.50 3.02 0.53
N CYS A 272 -16.33 2.41 -0.33
CA CYS A 272 -17.73 2.83 -0.51
C CYS A 272 -18.49 2.84 0.82
N LEU A 273 -18.37 1.78 1.63
CA LEU A 273 -19.04 1.70 2.93
C LEU A 273 -18.51 2.71 3.97
N ALA A 274 -17.26 3.15 3.85
CA ALA A 274 -16.73 4.20 4.71
C ALA A 274 -17.34 5.56 4.38
N PHE A 275 -17.56 5.85 3.09
CA PHE A 275 -18.13 7.12 2.63
C PHE A 275 -19.67 7.16 2.64
N ASP A 276 -20.34 6.05 2.32
CA ASP A 276 -21.81 5.99 2.20
C ASP A 276 -22.53 6.13 3.54
N ASP A 277 -21.93 5.60 4.63
CA ASP A 277 -22.48 5.74 5.99
C ASP A 277 -22.53 7.21 6.45
N GLU A 278 -21.84 8.13 5.77
CA GLU A 278 -21.82 9.55 6.11
C GLU A 278 -22.72 10.43 5.23
N LEU A 279 -23.13 9.97 4.04
CA LEU A 279 -24.09 10.70 3.18
C LEU A 279 -25.56 10.42 3.57
N GLY A 280 -25.79 9.54 4.54
CA GLY A 280 -27.10 9.07 4.98
C GLY A 280 -27.69 9.74 6.24
N SER A 281 -27.06 10.80 6.77
CA SER A 281 -27.55 11.53 7.96
C SER A 281 -27.82 13.01 7.69
#